data_AF-A0A2M6ZNE0-F1
#
_entry.id   AF-A0A2M6ZNE0-F1
#
_cell.length_a   1.000
_cell.length_b   1.000
_cell.length_c   1.000
_cell.angle_alpha   90.00
_cell.angle_beta   90.00
_cell.angle_gamma   90.00
#
_symmetry.space_group_name_H-M   'P 1'
#
loop_
_entity.id
_entity.type
_entity.pdbx_description
1 polymer ?
#
loop_
_entity_poly.entity_id
_entity_poly.type
_entity_poly.pdbx_seq_one_letter_code
_entity_poly.pdbx_strand_id
1 'polypeptide(L)' 'MKLAELVGERLVIGIPGTRITPEIVRHFKELHAGGLILYRINFDSPPQIIRLIADLEEALGRKL' A
#
# COMPACT_ATOMS: atom_id res chain seq x y z
N MET A 1 -8.27 -14.95 -13.55
CA MET A 1 -7.81 -14.59 -12.20
C MET A 1 -7.70 -15.86 -11.37
N LYS A 2 -6.63 -16.00 -10.60
CA LYS A 2 -6.41 -17.10 -9.65
C LYS A 2 -7.12 -16.78 -8.33
N LEU A 3 -7.48 -17.81 -7.55
CA LEU A 3 -8.13 -17.62 -6.25
C LEU A 3 -7.34 -16.69 -5.32
N ALA A 4 -6.01 -16.80 -5.31
CA ALA A 4 -5.15 -15.94 -4.49
C ALA A 4 -5.29 -14.45 -4.82
N GLU A 5 -5.48 -14.09 -6.10
CA GLU A 5 -5.69 -12.72 -6.54
C GLU A 5 -7.05 -12.19 -6.03
N LEU A 6 -8.11 -12.99 -6.18
CA LEU A 6 -9.46 -12.64 -5.71
C LEU A 6 -9.52 -12.49 -4.19
N VAL A 7 -8.75 -13.29 -3.45
CA VAL A 7 -8.62 -13.15 -1.99
C VAL A 7 -7.82 -11.90 -1.64
N GLY A 8 -6.69 -11.69 -2.30
CA GLY A 8 -5.80 -10.54 -2.09
C GLY A 8 -6.50 -9.20 -2.28
N GLU A 9 -7.35 -9.08 -3.30
CA GLU A 9 -8.16 -7.89 -3.57
C GLU A 9 -9.11 -7.51 -2.42
N ARG A 10 -9.39 -8.44 -1.50
CA ARG A 10 -10.20 -8.19 -0.29
C ARG A 10 -9.37 -7.88 0.95
N LEU A 11 -8.04 -7.97 0.86
CA LEU A 11 -7.14 -7.66 1.96
C LEU A 11 -6.85 -6.16 2.03
N VAL A 12 -6.86 -5.65 3.25
CA VAL A 12 -6.38 -4.30 3.58
C VAL A 12 -5.19 -4.47 4.51
N ILE A 13 -4.01 -4.00 4.09
CA ILE A 13 -2.75 -4.21 4.84
C ILE A 13 -2.14 -2.90 5.29
N GLY A 14 -1.47 -2.93 6.45
CA GLY A 14 -0.72 -1.79 6.97
C GLY A 14 0.74 -1.82 6.52
N ILE A 15 1.44 -0.71 6.75
CA ILE A 15 2.88 -0.58 6.46
C ILE A 15 3.64 -0.03 7.66
N PRO A 16 4.93 -0.31 7.79
CA PRO A 16 5.77 0.34 8.80
C PRO A 16 6.15 1.76 8.35
N GLY A 17 6.04 2.72 9.27
CA GLY A 17 6.60 4.07 9.11
C GLY A 17 5.91 4.93 8.05
N THR A 18 6.61 5.99 7.64
CA THR A 18 6.04 7.14 6.90
C THR A 18 6.48 7.22 5.44
N ARG A 19 7.09 6.17 4.88
CA ARG A 19 7.63 6.16 3.51
C ARG A 19 7.41 4.82 2.83
N ILE A 20 7.17 4.87 1.53
CA ILE A 20 7.10 3.67 0.70
C ILE A 20 8.52 3.16 0.43
N THR A 21 8.72 1.87 0.62
CA THR A 21 9.97 1.17 0.35
C THR A 21 9.76 0.11 -0.73
N PRO A 22 10.82 -0.34 -1.43
CA PRO A 22 10.71 -1.43 -2.40
C PRO A 22 10.11 -2.72 -1.81
N GLU A 23 10.39 -2.99 -0.53
CA GLU A 23 9.83 -4.13 0.18
C GLU A 23 8.31 -4.03 0.37
N ILE A 24 7.80 -2.86 0.75
CA ILE A 24 6.36 -2.62 0.85
C ILE A 24 5.69 -2.86 -0.51
N VAL A 25 6.26 -2.32 -1.59
CA VAL A 25 5.72 -2.50 -2.95
C VAL A 25 5.71 -3.98 -3.34
N ARG A 26 6.78 -4.72 -3.02
CA ARG A 26 6.85 -6.16 -3.26
C ARG A 26 5.72 -6.91 -2.54
N HIS A 27 5.49 -6.64 -1.26
CA HIS A 27 4.43 -7.29 -0.50
C HIS A 27 3.03 -6.98 -1.03
N PHE A 28 2.76 -5.73 -1.45
CA PHE A 28 1.49 -5.39 -2.10
C PHE A 28 1.26 -6.20 -3.39
N LYS A 29 2.32 -6.40 -4.19
CA LYS A 29 2.26 -7.18 -5.43
C LYS A 29 2.09 -8.68 -5.17
N GLU A 30 2.83 -9.23 -4.22
CA GLU A 30 2.78 -10.67 -3.87
C GLU A 30 1.45 -11.06 -3.21
N LEU A 31 0.90 -10.20 -2.36
CA LEU A 31 -0.38 -10.44 -1.68
C LEU A 31 -1.59 -10.02 -2.50
N HIS A 32 -1.39 -9.36 -3.65
CA HIS A 32 -2.45 -8.73 -4.44
C HIS A 32 -3.35 -7.81 -3.60
N ALA A 33 -2.79 -7.14 -2.59
CA ALA A 33 -3.56 -6.44 -1.56
C ALA A 33 -4.44 -5.34 -2.15
N GLY A 34 -5.74 -5.40 -1.91
CA GLY A 34 -6.73 -4.46 -2.44
C GLY A 34 -6.63 -3.06 -1.84
N GLY A 35 -6.30 -2.96 -0.55
CA GLY A 35 -6.29 -1.68 0.17
C GLY A 35 -5.15 -1.50 1.15
N LEU A 36 -5.00 -0.25 1.61
CA LEU A 36 -4.03 0.21 2.59
C LEU A 36 -4.76 0.71 3.84
N ILE A 37 -4.31 0.29 5.03
CA ILE A 37 -4.75 0.88 6.31
C ILE A 37 -3.61 1.64 6.95
N LEU A 38 -3.88 2.88 7.37
CA LEU A 38 -2.90 3.79 7.97
C LEU A 38 -3.24 4.07 9.43
N TYR A 39 -2.20 4.14 10.25
CA TYR A 39 -2.25 4.47 11.68
C TYR A 39 -1.39 5.69 11.98
N ARG A 40 -1.35 6.11 13.25
CA ARG A 40 -0.54 7.26 13.70
C ARG A 40 0.94 7.15 13.31
N ILE A 41 1.51 5.94 13.31
CA ILE A 41 2.92 5.72 12.93
C ILE A 41 3.23 6.03 11.46
N ASN A 42 2.19 6.16 10.62
CA ASN A 42 2.34 6.45 9.19
C ASN A 42 2.16 7.92 8.84
N PHE A 43 1.80 8.75 9.83
CA PHE A 43 1.53 10.16 9.65
C PHE A 43 2.59 11.02 10.34
N ASP A 44 3.18 11.92 9.56
CA ASP A 44 4.07 12.97 10.04
C ASP A 44 3.46 14.36 9.73
N SER A 45 3.01 14.57 8.50
CA SER A 45 2.37 15.83 8.07
C SER A 45 1.42 15.61 6.88
N PRO A 46 0.48 16.54 6.62
CA PRO A 46 -0.43 16.43 5.47
C PRO A 46 0.29 16.28 4.10
N PRO A 47 1.37 17.02 3.79
CA PRO A 47 2.10 16.81 2.55
C PRO A 47 2.80 15.43 2.48
N GLN A 48 3.29 14.93 3.61
CA GLN A 48 3.96 13.62 3.66
C GLN A 48 2.99 12.48 3.36
N ILE A 49 1.77 12.48 3.92
CA ILE A 49 0.82 11.37 3.70
C ILE A 49 0.29 11.36 2.25
N ILE A 50 0.11 12.54 1.64
CA ILE A 50 -0.25 12.65 0.21
C ILE A 50 0.85 12.01 -0.64
N ARG A 51 2.11 12.34 -0.35
CA ARG A 51 3.26 11.76 -1.07
C ARG A 51 3.36 10.25 -0.85
N LEU A 52 3.15 9.76 0.37
CA LEU A 52 3.16 8.33 0.68
C LEU A 52 2.14 7.56 -0.18
N ILE A 53 0.91 8.08 -0.30
CA ILE A 53 -0.13 7.45 -1.11
C ILE A 53 0.24 7.51 -2.59
N ALA A 54 0.67 8.67 -3.10
CA ALA A 54 1.07 8.84 -4.49
C ALA A 54 2.24 7.92 -4.89
N ASP A 55 3.28 7.83 -4.06
CA ASP A 55 4.45 6.97 -4.29
C ASP A 55 4.04 5.49 -4.38
N LEU A 56 3.04 5.05 -3.59
CA LEU A 56 2.54 3.68 -3.64
C LEU A 56 1.70 3.41 -4.88
N GLU A 57 0.78 4.31 -5.23
CA GLU A 57 -0.04 4.21 -6.44
C GLU A 57 0.82 4.17 -7.71
N GLU A 58 1.83 5.03 -7.78
CA GLU A 58 2.81 5.06 -8.88
C GLU A 58 3.57 3.73 -8.99
N ALA A 59 4.10 3.22 -7.87
CA ALA A 59 4.87 1.97 -7.85
C ALA A 59 4.03 0.71 -8.18
N LEU A 60 2.72 0.76 -7.92
CA LEU A 60 1.77 -0.30 -8.26
C LEU A 60 1.16 -0.13 -9.66
N GLY A 61 1.22 1.07 -10.24
CA GLY A 61 0.60 1.38 -11.53
C GLY A 61 -0.93 1.40 -11.48
N ARG A 62 -1.52 1.62 -10.29
CA ARG A 62 -2.98 1.69 -10.10
C ARG A 62 -3.33 2.54 -8.87
N LYS A 63 -4.58 2.97 -8.81
CA LYS A 63 -5.14 3.60 -7.61
C LYS A 63 -5.46 2.57 -6.52
N LEU A 64 -5.36 3.02 -5.28
CA LEU A 64 -5.79 2.27 -4.08
C LEU A 64 -7.28 2.49 -3.77
#